data_AF-A0AAD5TSH3-F1
#
_entry.id   AF-A0AAD5TSH3-F1
#
_cell.length_a   1.000
_cell.length_b   1.000
_cell.length_c   1.000
_cell.angle_alpha   90.00
_cell.angle_beta   90.00
_cell.angle_gamma   90.00
#
_symmetry.space_group_name_H-M   'P 1'
#
loop_
_entity.id
_entity.type
_entity.pdbx_description
1 polymer ?
#
loop_
_entity_poly.entity_id
_entity_poly.type
_entity_poly.pdbx_seq_one_letter_code
_entity_poly.pdbx_strand_id
1 'polypeptide(L)'
;MSIGTPLAVTAALWFRDRQSEARRQFSTSSMWSCPTASSSLAGPASPGFVLRNDYPATESLRAAETEQRAWEQVDWTTEPHKYLLALRDYCLEGNEDVDFAVARNAKRDWWHAPWLHTGRGGRDPLHGLTQERPIQPYELSDRQHRKAQTWACGYFNAPAASVLGKIWKDPTRPDVTDEIFFPPGSVIFKLLFSQATSDEMPLLEGAPVWNAVIIDEKTQERSMEATALRLVQMDVMAKDPRLEGRWIFATYIFCAGSSASNVSTQKKAHLRFRIKHSDKQICI
;
A
#
# COMPACT_ATOMS: atom_id res chain seq x y z
N MET A 1 -54.33 23.98 -0.04
CA MET A 1 -54.09 22.59 0.39
C MET A 1 -52.63 22.26 0.10
N SER A 2 -51.75 22.34 1.10
CA SER A 2 -50.37 21.89 0.96
C SER A 2 -50.30 20.49 1.58
N ILE A 3 -50.10 19.48 0.75
CA ILE A 3 -49.94 18.10 1.17
C ILE A 3 -48.50 18.00 1.68
N GLY A 4 -48.33 18.11 3.00
CA GLY A 4 -47.03 17.88 3.64
C GLY A 4 -46.55 16.46 3.34
N THR A 5 -45.35 16.34 2.78
CA THR A 5 -44.72 15.05 2.52
C THR A 5 -44.63 14.27 3.84
N PRO A 6 -45.15 13.03 3.94
CA PRO A 6 -45.15 12.29 5.20
C PRO A 6 -43.72 12.05 5.69
N LEU A 7 -43.48 12.17 7.00
CA LEU A 7 -42.17 11.97 7.65
C LEU A 7 -41.46 10.68 7.21
N ALA A 8 -42.24 9.62 6.95
CA ALA A 8 -41.75 8.33 6.45
C ALA A 8 -41.14 8.39 5.04
N VAL A 9 -41.69 9.24 4.15
CA VAL A 9 -41.15 9.45 2.80
C VAL A 9 -39.83 10.22 2.86
N THR A 10 -39.75 11.23 3.73
CA THR A 10 -38.50 11.99 3.97
C THR A 10 -37.41 11.11 4.55
N ALA A 11 -37.74 10.25 5.53
CA ALA A 11 -36.80 9.28 6.09
C ALA A 11 -36.32 8.27 5.02
N ALA A 12 -37.23 7.71 4.23
CA ALA A 12 -36.90 6.75 3.18
C ALA A 12 -35.99 7.35 2.09
N LEU A 13 -36.25 8.58 1.66
CA LEU A 13 -35.39 9.30 0.71
C LEU A 13 -34.00 9.55 1.29
N TRP A 14 -33.93 10.01 2.54
CA TRP A 14 -32.66 10.27 3.22
C TRP A 14 -31.83 9.00 3.45
N PHE A 15 -32.46 7.87 3.78
CA PHE A 15 -31.78 6.57 3.83
C PHE A 15 -31.26 6.13 2.45
N ARG A 16 -32.06 6.31 1.39
CA ARG A 16 -31.65 5.98 0.02
C ARG A 16 -30.46 6.82 -0.46
N ASP A 17 -30.43 8.10 -0.11
CA ASP A 17 -29.34 9.00 -0.46
C ASP A 17 -28.04 8.60 0.26
N ARG A 18 -28.11 8.26 1.56
CA ARG A 18 -26.94 7.78 2.31
C ARG A 18 -26.41 6.44 1.80
N GLN A 19 -27.28 5.55 1.37
CA GLN A 19 -26.89 4.28 0.74
C GLN A 19 -26.19 4.51 -0.61
N SER A 20 -26.71 5.43 -1.42
CA SER A 20 -26.12 5.79 -2.73
C SER A 20 -24.75 6.45 -2.56
N GLU A 21 -24.64 7.36 -1.58
CA GLU A 21 -23.37 7.98 -1.18
C GLU A 21 -22.36 6.92 -0.76
N ALA A 22 -22.76 5.99 0.12
CA ALA A 22 -21.85 4.97 0.62
C ALA A 22 -21.33 4.06 -0.50
N ARG A 23 -22.18 3.67 -1.47
CA ARG A 23 -21.75 2.92 -2.66
C ARG A 23 -20.75 3.69 -3.51
N ARG A 24 -20.99 4.99 -3.68
CA ARG A 24 -20.05 5.86 -4.41
C ARG A 24 -18.71 5.89 -3.71
N GLN A 25 -18.69 6.21 -2.41
CA GLN A 25 -17.47 6.30 -1.61
C GLN A 25 -16.71 4.97 -1.54
N PHE A 26 -17.40 3.83 -1.42
CA PHE A 26 -16.78 2.51 -1.49
C PHE A 26 -16.00 2.29 -2.79
N SER A 27 -16.52 2.81 -3.90
CA SER A 27 -15.95 2.67 -5.26
C SER A 27 -15.00 3.80 -5.65
N THR A 28 -14.82 4.81 -4.79
CA THR A 28 -13.97 5.96 -5.08
C THR A 28 -12.50 5.60 -4.89
N SER A 29 -11.71 5.72 -5.96
CA SER A 29 -10.27 5.49 -5.92
C SER A 29 -9.54 6.65 -5.24
N SER A 30 -9.86 7.88 -5.62
CA SER A 30 -9.38 9.12 -5.01
C SER A 30 -10.45 10.20 -5.14
N MET A 31 -10.50 11.14 -4.20
CA MET A 31 -11.29 12.38 -4.35
C MET A 31 -10.53 13.46 -5.13
N TRP A 32 -9.23 13.24 -5.37
CA TRP A 32 -8.35 14.17 -6.03
C TRP A 32 -8.24 13.81 -7.51
N SER A 33 -8.00 14.81 -8.35
CA SER A 33 -7.84 14.60 -9.79
C SER A 33 -6.36 14.38 -10.13
N CYS A 34 -6.10 13.53 -11.12
CA CYS A 34 -4.77 13.42 -11.69
C CYS A 34 -4.33 14.79 -12.26
N PRO A 35 -3.09 15.24 -12.00
CA PRO A 35 -2.54 16.42 -12.65
C PRO A 35 -2.62 16.29 -14.18
N THR A 36 -2.90 17.38 -14.88
CA THR A 36 -2.86 17.40 -16.35
C THR A 36 -1.43 17.21 -16.86
N ALA A 37 -1.29 16.59 -18.03
CA ALA A 37 -0.02 16.21 -18.65
C ALA A 37 0.95 17.38 -18.95
N SER A 38 0.59 18.63 -18.65
CA SER A 38 1.47 19.80 -18.76
C SER A 38 2.47 19.92 -17.61
N SER A 39 2.34 19.13 -16.54
CA SER A 39 3.39 19.04 -15.52
C SER A 39 4.51 18.13 -16.03
N SER A 40 5.75 18.61 -16.01
CA SER A 40 6.97 17.89 -16.41
C SER A 40 7.27 16.62 -15.58
N LEU A 41 6.38 16.28 -14.64
CA LEU A 41 6.44 15.14 -13.73
C LEU A 41 5.36 14.10 -14.01
N ALA A 42 4.47 14.34 -14.98
CA ALA A 42 3.60 13.31 -15.51
C ALA A 42 4.46 12.34 -16.34
N GLY A 43 4.87 11.22 -15.74
CA GLY A 43 5.27 10.05 -16.53
C GLY A 43 4.17 9.70 -17.55
N PRO A 44 4.50 8.97 -18.62
CA PRO A 44 3.61 8.77 -19.76
C PRO A 44 2.25 8.25 -19.29
N ALA A 45 1.22 9.12 -19.40
CA ALA A 45 -0.20 8.86 -19.20
C ALA A 45 -0.52 7.55 -18.45
N SER A 46 -0.10 7.45 -17.19
CA SER A 46 -0.54 6.33 -16.36
C SER A 46 -2.03 6.55 -16.10
N PRO A 47 -2.93 5.64 -16.50
CA PRO A 47 -4.32 5.74 -16.10
C PRO A 47 -4.28 5.72 -14.57
N GLY A 48 -4.62 6.84 -13.93
CA GLY A 48 -4.40 7.03 -12.50
C GLY A 48 -4.91 5.88 -11.64
N PHE A 49 -4.54 5.88 -10.38
CA PHE A 49 -4.85 4.80 -9.44
C PHE A 49 -6.30 4.33 -9.55
N VAL A 50 -6.46 3.02 -9.78
CA VAL A 50 -7.76 2.33 -9.77
C VAL A 50 -7.82 1.45 -8.54
N LEU A 51 -8.77 1.75 -7.66
CA LEU A 51 -9.10 0.93 -6.51
C LEU A 51 -9.62 -0.43 -6.98
N ARG A 52 -8.93 -1.47 -6.53
CA ARG A 52 -9.38 -2.86 -6.65
C ARG A 52 -10.02 -3.33 -5.36
N ASN A 53 -11.35 -3.28 -5.29
CA ASN A 53 -12.20 -3.62 -4.15
C ASN A 53 -13.28 -4.68 -4.50
N ASP A 54 -13.12 -5.33 -5.65
CA ASP A 54 -13.87 -6.49 -6.15
C ASP A 54 -13.33 -7.77 -5.50
N TYR A 55 -13.45 -7.85 -4.18
CA TYR A 55 -12.82 -8.90 -3.38
C TYR A 55 -13.30 -10.31 -3.78
N PRO A 56 -12.42 -11.33 -3.73
CA PRO A 56 -12.81 -12.69 -4.02
C PRO A 56 -13.79 -13.20 -2.96
N ALA A 57 -14.82 -13.92 -3.40
CA ALA A 57 -15.67 -14.67 -2.48
C ALA A 57 -14.81 -15.71 -1.74
N THR A 58 -15.12 -15.99 -0.47
CA THR A 58 -14.34 -16.92 0.35
C THR A 58 -14.31 -18.32 -0.26
N GLU A 59 -15.42 -18.73 -0.88
CA GLU A 59 -15.59 -20.02 -1.55
C GLU A 59 -14.75 -20.13 -2.85
N SER A 60 -14.30 -19.00 -3.40
CA SER A 60 -13.50 -18.92 -4.63
C SER A 60 -11.99 -18.99 -4.37
N LEU A 61 -11.56 -19.13 -3.10
CA LEU A 61 -10.14 -19.12 -2.72
C LEU A 61 -9.40 -20.44 -2.98
N ARG A 62 -10.04 -21.46 -3.56
CA ARG A 62 -9.43 -22.79 -3.78
C ARG A 62 -8.05 -22.73 -4.45
N ALA A 63 -7.89 -21.84 -5.44
CA ALA A 63 -6.60 -21.66 -6.11
C ALA A 63 -5.52 -21.12 -5.15
N ALA A 64 -5.88 -20.16 -4.30
CA ALA A 64 -4.98 -19.60 -3.29
C ALA A 64 -4.68 -20.60 -2.16
N GLU A 65 -5.61 -21.47 -1.79
CA GLU A 65 -5.37 -22.53 -0.80
C GLU A 65 -4.34 -23.56 -1.29
N THR A 66 -4.34 -23.86 -2.60
CA THR A 66 -3.41 -24.81 -3.22
C THR A 66 -2.12 -24.17 -3.72
N GLU A 67 -1.99 -22.85 -3.63
CA GLU A 67 -0.80 -22.12 -4.07
C GLU A 67 0.40 -22.53 -3.21
N GLN A 68 1.41 -23.11 -3.84
CA GLN A 68 2.69 -23.36 -3.17
C GLN A 68 3.48 -22.05 -3.08
N ARG A 69 3.53 -21.46 -1.88
CA ARG A 69 4.29 -20.24 -1.64
C ARG A 69 5.73 -20.59 -1.27
N ALA A 70 6.69 -20.00 -1.97
CA ALA A 70 8.11 -20.29 -1.75
C ALA A 70 8.56 -20.05 -0.30
N TRP A 71 8.02 -19.02 0.36
CA TRP A 71 8.34 -18.71 1.76
C TRP A 71 7.82 -19.76 2.75
N GLU A 72 6.71 -20.46 2.43
CA GLU A 72 6.20 -21.57 3.25
C GLU A 72 7.11 -22.81 3.20
N GLN A 73 8.03 -22.87 2.24
CA GLN A 73 9.01 -23.96 2.11
C GLN A 73 10.32 -23.68 2.85
N VAL A 74 10.49 -22.47 3.41
CA VAL A 74 11.66 -22.09 4.19
C VAL A 74 11.30 -22.14 5.68
N ASP A 75 12.12 -22.77 6.49
CA ASP A 75 11.98 -22.72 7.94
C ASP A 75 12.54 -21.39 8.45
N TRP A 76 11.66 -20.52 8.94
CA TRP A 76 12.03 -19.20 9.43
C TRP A 76 12.85 -19.25 10.73
N THR A 77 12.82 -20.36 11.48
CA THR A 77 13.57 -20.49 12.73
C THR A 77 15.05 -20.81 12.48
N THR A 78 15.34 -21.48 11.37
CA THR A 78 16.71 -21.89 10.99
C THR A 78 17.28 -21.04 9.86
N GLU A 79 16.47 -20.61 8.90
CA GLU A 79 16.86 -19.77 7.76
C GLU A 79 16.02 -18.46 7.68
N PRO A 80 15.97 -17.63 8.75
CA PRO A 80 15.09 -16.45 8.81
C PRO A 80 15.30 -15.47 7.66
N HIS A 81 16.55 -15.26 7.24
CA HIS A 81 16.83 -14.34 6.13
C HIS A 81 16.22 -14.85 4.82
N LYS A 82 16.45 -16.10 4.47
CA LYS A 82 15.92 -16.71 3.25
C LYS A 82 14.39 -16.71 3.24
N TYR A 83 13.77 -16.91 4.40
CA TYR A 83 12.32 -16.80 4.56
C TYR A 83 11.82 -15.38 4.23
N LEU A 84 12.44 -14.35 4.82
CA LEU A 84 12.07 -12.96 4.58
C LEU A 84 12.23 -12.58 3.10
N LEU A 85 13.29 -13.07 2.44
CA LEU A 85 13.50 -12.82 1.01
C LEU A 85 12.44 -13.48 0.13
N ALA A 86 12.12 -14.74 0.41
CA ALA A 86 11.05 -15.43 -0.31
C ALA A 86 9.69 -14.74 -0.10
N LEU A 87 9.44 -14.19 1.09
CA LEU A 87 8.20 -13.46 1.40
C LEU A 87 8.14 -12.10 0.68
N ARG A 88 9.26 -11.37 0.61
CA ARG A 88 9.35 -10.16 -0.21
C ARG A 88 9.12 -10.49 -1.69
N ASP A 89 9.81 -11.50 -2.22
CA ASP A 89 9.74 -11.85 -3.63
C ASP A 89 8.32 -12.25 -4.03
N TYR A 90 7.60 -12.95 -3.15
CA TYR A 90 6.16 -13.23 -3.30
C TYR A 90 5.32 -11.95 -3.47
N CYS A 91 5.64 -10.88 -2.73
CA CYS A 91 4.94 -9.60 -2.81
C CYS A 91 5.30 -8.78 -4.06
N LEU A 92 6.54 -8.89 -4.54
CA LEU A 92 7.04 -8.14 -5.71
C LEU A 92 6.71 -8.82 -7.05
N GLU A 93 6.52 -10.14 -7.07
CA GLU A 93 6.28 -10.93 -8.27
C GLU A 93 5.12 -10.37 -9.12
N GLY A 94 5.46 -9.94 -10.34
CA GLY A 94 4.54 -9.34 -11.32
C GLY A 94 4.07 -7.91 -10.98
N ASN A 95 4.21 -7.45 -9.73
CA ASN A 95 3.83 -6.11 -9.33
C ASN A 95 4.82 -5.06 -9.83
N GLU A 96 6.13 -5.38 -9.83
CA GLU A 96 7.16 -4.49 -10.38
C GLU A 96 6.95 -4.22 -11.88
N ASP A 97 6.51 -5.23 -12.64
CA ASP A 97 6.31 -5.14 -14.10
C ASP A 97 5.13 -4.23 -14.47
N VAL A 98 4.21 -3.97 -13.54
CA VAL A 98 3.00 -3.17 -13.77
C VAL A 98 2.95 -1.88 -12.95
N ASP A 99 4.09 -1.51 -12.35
CA ASP A 99 4.24 -0.36 -11.46
C ASP A 99 3.20 -0.37 -10.32
N PHE A 100 2.96 -1.55 -9.75
CA PHE A 100 1.99 -1.80 -8.69
C PHE A 100 0.54 -1.39 -9.02
N ALA A 101 0.20 -1.20 -10.29
CA ALA A 101 -1.19 -1.16 -10.75
C ALA A 101 -1.75 -2.59 -10.76
N VAL A 102 -2.04 -3.11 -9.58
CA VAL A 102 -2.24 -4.55 -9.31
C VAL A 102 -3.39 -5.21 -10.07
N ALA A 103 -4.33 -4.44 -10.63
CA ALA A 103 -5.34 -4.96 -11.56
C ALA A 103 -4.74 -5.51 -12.86
N ARG A 104 -3.49 -5.15 -13.18
CA ARG A 104 -2.75 -5.60 -14.37
C ARG A 104 -1.74 -6.72 -14.06
N ASN A 105 -1.55 -7.09 -12.80
CA ASN A 105 -0.59 -8.15 -12.44
C ASN A 105 -1.11 -9.51 -12.96
N ALA A 106 -0.40 -10.09 -13.92
CA ALA A 106 -0.76 -11.37 -14.54
C ALA A 106 -0.23 -12.60 -13.78
N LYS A 107 0.56 -12.41 -12.72
CA LYS A 107 1.12 -13.48 -11.88
C LYS A 107 0.23 -13.77 -10.68
N ARG A 108 -0.24 -12.72 -10.01
CA ARG A 108 -1.04 -12.83 -8.79
C ARG A 108 -1.95 -11.63 -8.62
N ASP A 109 -3.17 -11.91 -8.18
CA ASP A 109 -4.11 -10.87 -7.84
C ASP A 109 -3.82 -10.25 -6.47
N TRP A 110 -4.00 -8.92 -6.41
CA TRP A 110 -3.94 -8.13 -5.19
C TRP A 110 -5.08 -7.11 -5.15
N TRP A 111 -5.52 -6.76 -3.96
CA TRP A 111 -6.60 -5.81 -3.70
C TRP A 111 -6.17 -4.73 -2.73
N HIS A 112 -6.99 -3.69 -2.57
CA HIS A 112 -6.75 -2.62 -1.61
C HIS A 112 -7.94 -2.46 -0.68
N ALA A 113 -7.72 -2.00 0.55
CA ALA A 113 -8.79 -1.62 1.45
C ALA A 113 -9.63 -0.46 0.88
N PRO A 114 -10.95 -0.37 1.10
CA PRO A 114 -11.76 0.74 0.62
C PRO A 114 -11.67 1.92 1.62
N TRP A 115 -12.36 3.04 1.32
CA TRP A 115 -12.56 4.17 2.25
C TRP A 115 -11.34 5.02 2.64
N LEU A 116 -10.17 4.72 2.08
CA LEU A 116 -8.93 5.46 2.35
C LEU A 116 -8.75 6.73 1.49
N HIS A 117 -9.73 7.09 0.67
CA HIS A 117 -9.67 8.23 -0.25
C HIS A 117 -10.05 9.57 0.39
N THR A 118 -10.63 9.57 1.59
CA THR A 118 -11.22 10.77 2.21
C THR A 118 -10.21 11.70 2.87
N GLY A 119 -10.55 12.98 2.99
CA GLY A 119 -9.72 14.02 3.61
C GLY A 119 -8.47 14.42 2.82
N ARG A 120 -7.71 15.36 3.39
CA ARG A 120 -6.46 15.87 2.78
C ARG A 120 -5.36 14.81 2.73
N GLY A 121 -5.36 13.86 3.67
CA GLY A 121 -4.45 12.72 3.70
C GLY A 121 -4.89 11.50 2.89
N GLY A 122 -6.09 11.54 2.29
CA GLY A 122 -6.65 10.41 1.54
C GLY A 122 -5.94 10.17 0.22
N ARG A 123 -6.14 8.98 -0.36
CA ARG A 123 -5.46 8.48 -1.57
C ARG A 123 -5.05 9.53 -2.60
N ASP A 124 -3.78 9.55 -2.95
CA ASP A 124 -3.29 10.23 -4.14
C ASP A 124 -3.89 9.58 -5.41
N PRO A 125 -4.16 10.36 -6.47
CA PRO A 125 -4.84 9.86 -7.66
C PRO A 125 -3.92 9.14 -8.65
N LEU A 126 -2.61 9.16 -8.44
CA LEU A 126 -1.64 8.54 -9.34
C LEU A 126 -1.31 7.10 -8.89
N HIS A 127 -1.03 6.90 -7.60
CA HIS A 127 -0.57 5.60 -7.05
C HIS A 127 -1.42 5.07 -5.88
N GLY A 128 -2.42 5.81 -5.42
CA GLY A 128 -3.32 5.38 -4.34
C GLY A 128 -2.71 5.46 -2.95
N LEU A 129 -1.65 6.25 -2.77
CA LEU A 129 -0.95 6.46 -1.53
C LEU A 129 -1.76 7.31 -0.56
N THR A 130 -1.78 6.94 0.72
CA THR A 130 -2.36 7.69 1.83
C THR A 130 -1.28 8.31 2.69
N GLN A 131 -1.56 9.46 3.30
CA GLN A 131 -0.62 10.12 4.20
C GLN A 131 -0.36 9.24 5.41
N GLU A 132 0.92 9.11 5.76
CA GLU A 132 1.38 8.34 6.91
C GLU A 132 2.07 9.25 7.93
N ARG A 133 2.52 8.64 9.05
CA ARG A 133 3.31 9.37 10.03
C ARG A 133 4.57 9.94 9.37
N PRO A 134 4.75 11.26 9.36
CA PRO A 134 5.92 11.90 8.78
C PRO A 134 7.19 11.59 9.58
N ILE A 135 8.32 11.59 8.88
CA ILE A 135 9.65 11.44 9.47
C ILE A 135 10.02 12.75 10.16
N GLN A 136 10.34 12.68 11.45
CA GLN A 136 10.75 13.83 12.25
C GLN A 136 12.16 14.27 11.87
N PRO A 137 12.54 15.55 12.09
CA PRO A 137 13.92 15.99 11.92
C PRO A 137 14.91 15.06 12.64
N TYR A 138 16.01 14.73 11.96
CA TYR A 138 17.09 13.88 12.46
C TYR A 138 16.72 12.42 12.75
N GLU A 139 15.51 11.98 12.40
CA GLU A 139 15.04 10.64 12.77
C GLU A 139 15.75 9.55 11.97
N LEU A 140 15.93 9.75 10.66
CA LEU A 140 16.58 8.77 9.77
C LEU A 140 17.93 9.22 9.21
N SER A 141 18.27 10.52 9.32
CA SER A 141 19.57 11.06 8.93
C SER A 141 19.85 12.38 9.65
N ASP A 142 21.11 12.58 10.02
CA ASP A 142 21.64 13.84 10.56
C ASP A 142 21.54 15.04 9.60
N ARG A 143 21.33 14.79 8.30
CA ARG A 143 21.18 15.82 7.24
C ARG A 143 19.74 16.25 7.00
N GLN A 144 18.77 15.54 7.57
CA GLN A 144 17.36 15.88 7.41
C GLN A 144 16.89 16.78 8.55
N HIS A 145 16.97 18.09 8.34
CA HIS A 145 16.65 19.12 9.34
C HIS A 145 15.16 19.48 9.43
N ARG A 146 14.36 19.17 8.41
CA ARG A 146 12.91 19.44 8.36
C ARG A 146 12.12 18.16 8.44
N LYS A 147 10.89 18.23 8.90
CA LYS A 147 9.93 17.12 8.78
C LYS A 147 9.75 16.71 7.31
N ALA A 148 9.69 15.41 7.05
CA ALA A 148 9.43 14.87 5.70
C ALA A 148 8.12 14.09 5.69
N GLN A 149 7.21 14.43 4.78
CA GLN A 149 5.97 13.67 4.61
C GLN A 149 6.25 12.25 4.12
N THR A 150 5.45 11.32 4.61
CA THR A 150 5.45 9.94 4.14
C THR A 150 4.07 9.55 3.64
N TRP A 151 4.06 8.64 2.68
CA TRP A 151 2.89 8.26 1.91
C TRP A 151 2.96 6.77 1.58
N ALA A 152 1.87 6.03 1.74
CA ALA A 152 1.91 4.59 1.57
C ALA A 152 0.68 4.00 0.87
N CYS A 153 0.87 2.86 0.20
CA CYS A 153 -0.21 2.05 -0.33
C CYS A 153 -0.07 0.61 0.17
N GLY A 154 -1.20 0.03 0.59
CA GLY A 154 -1.29 -1.33 1.12
C GLY A 154 -2.02 -2.27 0.16
N TYR A 155 -1.53 -3.50 0.06
CA TYR A 155 -1.97 -4.52 -0.89
C TYR A 155 -2.28 -5.83 -0.15
N PHE A 156 -3.40 -6.46 -0.51
CA PHE A 156 -3.92 -7.68 0.12
C PHE A 156 -3.94 -8.79 -0.93
N ASN A 157 -3.29 -9.93 -0.65
CA ASN A 157 -3.43 -11.10 -1.53
C ASN A 157 -4.84 -11.71 -1.42
N ALA A 158 -5.19 -12.69 -2.25
CA ALA A 158 -6.55 -13.24 -2.31
C ALA A 158 -7.10 -13.74 -0.95
N PRO A 159 -6.38 -14.56 -0.14
CA PRO A 159 -6.86 -14.95 1.17
C PRO A 159 -7.14 -13.76 2.09
N ALA A 160 -6.26 -12.75 2.09
CA ALA A 160 -6.45 -11.55 2.89
C ALA A 160 -7.61 -10.67 2.38
N ALA A 161 -7.74 -10.53 1.07
CA ALA A 161 -8.78 -9.76 0.41
C ALA A 161 -10.18 -10.35 0.63
N SER A 162 -10.31 -11.68 0.75
CA SER A 162 -11.60 -12.32 1.06
C SER A 162 -12.21 -11.86 2.39
N VAL A 163 -11.35 -11.50 3.35
CA VAL A 163 -11.79 -10.98 4.65
C VAL A 163 -12.43 -9.61 4.47
N LEU A 164 -11.83 -8.76 3.63
CA LEU A 164 -12.45 -7.49 3.21
C LEU A 164 -13.76 -7.78 2.45
N GLY A 165 -13.81 -8.81 1.62
CA GLY A 165 -15.03 -9.27 0.95
C GLY A 165 -16.16 -9.67 1.91
N LYS A 166 -15.84 -10.26 3.07
CA LYS A 166 -16.82 -10.55 4.14
C LYS A 166 -17.31 -9.26 4.79
N ILE A 167 -16.39 -8.39 5.20
CA ILE A 167 -16.72 -7.13 5.87
C ILE A 167 -17.60 -6.27 4.98
N TRP A 168 -17.19 -6.04 3.74
CA TRP A 168 -17.89 -5.19 2.79
C TRP A 168 -18.75 -5.99 1.80
N LYS A 169 -19.31 -7.13 2.24
CA LYS A 169 -20.30 -7.88 1.45
C LYS A 169 -21.47 -7.00 1.05
N ASP A 170 -21.94 -6.16 1.98
CA ASP A 170 -22.72 -4.97 1.66
C ASP A 170 -21.80 -3.73 1.70
N PRO A 171 -21.48 -3.11 0.54
CA PRO A 171 -20.55 -1.99 0.49
C PRO A 171 -21.02 -0.76 1.29
N THR A 172 -22.29 -0.69 1.69
CA THR A 172 -22.85 0.42 2.46
C THR A 172 -22.98 0.13 3.95
N ARG A 173 -22.79 -1.13 4.36
CA ARG A 173 -23.01 -1.59 5.73
C ARG A 173 -21.96 -2.64 6.07
N PRO A 174 -20.75 -2.22 6.47
CA PRO A 174 -19.70 -3.15 6.83
C PRO A 174 -20.15 -4.03 7.99
N ASP A 175 -19.97 -5.33 7.85
CA ASP A 175 -20.34 -6.32 8.84
C ASP A 175 -19.09 -6.82 9.59
N VAL A 176 -19.08 -6.60 10.90
CA VAL A 176 -18.02 -7.02 11.81
C VAL A 176 -18.56 -7.83 12.99
N THR A 177 -19.78 -8.38 12.86
CA THR A 177 -20.41 -9.14 13.95
C THR A 177 -19.87 -10.56 14.08
N ASP A 178 -19.32 -11.12 12.99
CA ASP A 178 -18.61 -12.39 13.01
C ASP A 178 -17.16 -12.20 13.49
N GLU A 179 -16.55 -13.27 14.01
CA GLU A 179 -15.12 -13.26 14.26
C GLU A 179 -14.34 -13.20 12.92
N ILE A 180 -13.83 -12.02 12.62
CA ILE A 180 -13.07 -11.75 11.40
C ILE A 180 -11.63 -12.19 11.60
N PHE A 181 -11.30 -13.37 11.10
CA PHE A 181 -9.93 -13.85 11.03
C PHE A 181 -9.43 -13.93 9.59
N PHE A 182 -8.23 -13.41 9.39
CA PHE A 182 -7.44 -13.72 8.21
C PHE A 182 -7.09 -15.22 8.19
N PRO A 183 -7.36 -15.94 7.08
CA PRO A 183 -7.00 -17.34 6.96
C PRO A 183 -5.48 -17.52 6.80
N PRO A 184 -4.94 -18.72 7.06
CA PRO A 184 -3.57 -19.08 6.67
C PRO A 184 -3.28 -18.76 5.20
N GLY A 185 -2.04 -18.38 4.90
CA GLY A 185 -1.62 -17.92 3.57
C GLY A 185 -1.98 -16.46 3.27
N SER A 186 -2.65 -15.75 4.19
CA SER A 186 -2.86 -14.30 4.06
C SER A 186 -1.54 -13.55 4.08
N VAL A 187 -1.34 -12.68 3.10
CA VAL A 187 -0.19 -11.79 2.99
C VAL A 187 -0.69 -10.39 2.67
N ILE A 188 -0.25 -9.43 3.47
CA ILE A 188 -0.50 -8.01 3.27
C ILE A 188 0.85 -7.32 3.22
N PHE A 189 1.08 -6.47 2.23
CA PHE A 189 2.27 -5.64 2.21
C PHE A 189 1.93 -4.18 1.96
N LYS A 190 2.83 -3.30 2.42
CA LYS A 190 2.71 -1.86 2.30
C LYS A 190 4.01 -1.30 1.75
N LEU A 191 3.93 -0.44 0.75
CA LEU A 191 5.07 0.37 0.30
C LEU A 191 4.95 1.76 0.93
N LEU A 192 6.04 2.26 1.50
CA LEU A 192 6.14 3.57 2.14
C LEU A 192 7.15 4.42 1.39
N PHE A 193 6.71 5.58 0.94
CA PHE A 193 7.50 6.57 0.24
C PHE A 193 7.68 7.82 1.10
N SER A 194 8.80 8.51 0.93
CA SER A 194 9.17 9.73 1.64
C SER A 194 9.41 10.88 0.68
N GLN A 195 8.97 12.08 1.07
CA GLN A 195 9.29 13.33 0.40
C GLN A 195 10.75 13.79 0.63
N ALA A 196 11.51 13.09 1.48
CA ALA A 196 12.91 13.41 1.69
C ALA A 196 13.70 13.22 0.39
N THR A 197 14.63 14.15 0.15
CA THR A 197 15.60 14.04 -0.94
C THR A 197 16.75 13.11 -0.56
N SER A 198 17.53 12.69 -1.55
CA SER A 198 18.76 11.92 -1.29
C SER A 198 19.85 12.77 -0.62
N ASP A 199 19.80 14.11 -0.72
CA ASP A 199 20.71 14.99 0.02
C ASP A 199 20.36 15.01 1.52
N GLU A 200 19.07 15.06 1.83
CA GLU A 200 18.54 14.98 3.20
C GLU A 200 18.69 13.58 3.80
N MET A 201 18.55 12.53 2.99
CA MET A 201 18.68 11.13 3.41
C MET A 201 19.50 10.34 2.39
N PRO A 202 20.83 10.29 2.52
CA PRO A 202 21.71 9.60 1.58
C PRO A 202 21.37 8.13 1.34
N LEU A 203 20.76 7.45 2.32
CA LEU A 203 20.28 6.07 2.16
C LEU A 203 19.25 5.90 1.04
N LEU A 204 18.56 6.98 0.65
CA LEU A 204 17.57 7.01 -0.44
C LEU A 204 18.20 7.31 -1.80
N GLU A 205 19.53 7.37 -1.91
CA GLU A 205 20.20 7.51 -3.20
C GLU A 205 19.84 6.35 -4.13
N GLY A 206 19.30 6.69 -5.29
CA GLY A 206 18.80 5.69 -6.23
C GLY A 206 17.49 4.99 -5.82
N ALA A 207 16.79 5.41 -4.77
CA ALA A 207 15.48 4.85 -4.45
C ALA A 207 14.52 4.92 -5.66
N PRO A 208 13.65 3.91 -5.86
CA PRO A 208 12.49 4.05 -6.74
C PRO A 208 11.71 5.32 -6.39
N VAL A 209 11.27 6.04 -7.42
CA VAL A 209 10.57 7.31 -7.27
C VAL A 209 9.18 7.19 -7.86
N TRP A 210 8.18 7.61 -7.08
CA TRP A 210 6.84 7.87 -7.57
C TRP A 210 6.51 9.34 -7.45
N ASN A 211 5.78 9.86 -8.43
CA ASN A 211 5.23 11.20 -8.35
C ASN A 211 3.83 11.10 -7.75
N ALA A 212 3.54 11.88 -6.72
CA ALA A 212 2.27 11.83 -6.01
C ALA A 212 1.71 13.23 -5.76
N VAL A 213 0.39 13.35 -5.77
CA VAL A 213 -0.29 14.56 -5.30
C VAL A 213 -0.27 14.53 -3.77
N ILE A 214 0.62 15.32 -3.16
CA ILE A 214 0.80 15.39 -1.70
C ILE A 214 0.18 16.67 -1.09
N ILE A 215 0.22 16.80 0.23
CA ILE A 215 -0.20 18.04 0.91
C ILE A 215 0.92 19.07 0.76
N ASP A 216 0.58 20.29 0.33
CA ASP A 216 1.48 21.44 0.36
C ASP A 216 1.67 21.89 1.81
N GLU A 217 2.92 21.96 2.28
CA GLU A 217 3.21 22.26 3.69
C GLU A 217 2.93 23.73 4.08
N LYS A 218 2.88 24.65 3.12
CA LYS A 218 2.61 26.07 3.37
C LYS A 218 1.12 26.33 3.47
N THR A 219 0.35 25.83 2.51
CA THR A 219 -1.11 26.05 2.46
C THR A 219 -1.88 25.02 3.27
N GLN A 220 -1.23 23.90 3.61
CA GLN A 220 -1.84 22.70 4.20
C GLN A 220 -2.91 22.07 3.29
N GLU A 221 -3.05 22.51 2.04
CA GLU A 221 -3.99 21.99 1.04
C GLU A 221 -3.34 20.93 0.15
N ARG A 222 -4.14 20.24 -0.66
CA ARG A 222 -3.57 19.35 -1.67
C ARG A 222 -2.89 20.17 -2.76
N SER A 223 -1.63 19.85 -3.03
CA SER A 223 -0.96 20.38 -4.21
C SER A 223 -1.62 19.81 -5.46
N MET A 224 -1.82 20.65 -6.49
CA MET A 224 -2.19 20.17 -7.82
C MET A 224 -0.97 19.71 -8.64
N GLU A 225 0.23 19.91 -8.10
CA GLU A 225 1.48 19.47 -8.71
C GLU A 225 1.91 18.13 -8.13
N ALA A 226 2.45 17.26 -8.99
CA ALA A 226 2.99 15.99 -8.55
C ALA A 226 4.35 16.23 -7.86
N THR A 227 4.55 15.62 -6.69
CA THR A 227 5.81 15.68 -5.94
C THR A 227 6.51 14.33 -5.99
N ALA A 228 7.81 14.34 -6.27
CA ALA A 228 8.63 13.13 -6.25
C ALA A 228 8.81 12.60 -4.82
N LEU A 229 8.39 11.35 -4.60
CA LEU A 229 8.56 10.61 -3.36
C LEU A 229 9.45 9.39 -3.60
N ARG A 230 10.35 9.09 -2.66
CA ARG A 230 11.32 7.99 -2.73
C ARG A 230 10.89 6.83 -1.85
N LEU A 231 10.94 5.61 -2.37
CA LEU A 231 10.69 4.41 -1.57
C LEU A 231 11.69 4.35 -0.41
N VAL A 232 11.18 4.35 0.82
CA VAL A 232 12.00 4.24 2.04
C VAL A 232 11.86 2.86 2.68
N GLN A 233 10.68 2.26 2.58
CA GLN A 233 10.36 1.07 3.34
C GLN A 233 9.27 0.23 2.65
N MET A 234 9.34 -1.08 2.85
CA MET A 234 8.26 -2.02 2.59
C MET A 234 7.96 -2.77 3.88
N ASP A 235 6.69 -2.79 4.30
CA ASP A 235 6.23 -3.61 5.42
C ASP A 235 5.47 -4.80 4.88
N VAL A 236 5.68 -5.98 5.47
CA VAL A 236 4.96 -7.19 5.13
C VAL A 236 4.47 -7.86 6.39
N MET A 237 3.23 -8.35 6.34
CA MET A 237 2.69 -9.26 7.33
C MET A 237 2.16 -10.51 6.63
N ALA A 238 2.54 -11.68 7.14
CA ALA A 238 2.16 -12.97 6.58
C ALA A 238 1.64 -13.92 7.66
N LYS A 239 0.58 -14.64 7.34
CA LYS A 239 -0.04 -15.63 8.20
C LYS A 239 0.41 -17.03 7.79
N ASP A 240 1.56 -17.45 8.28
CA ASP A 240 2.12 -18.76 7.98
C ASP A 240 1.21 -19.88 8.54
N PRO A 241 0.76 -20.84 7.72
CA PRO A 241 -0.03 -21.97 8.20
C PRO A 241 0.63 -22.77 9.32
N ARG A 242 1.97 -22.79 9.38
CA ARG A 242 2.78 -23.50 10.39
C ARG A 242 2.82 -22.78 11.74
N LEU A 243 2.21 -21.58 11.86
CA LEU A 243 2.26 -20.73 13.06
C LEU A 243 0.99 -20.68 13.91
N GLU A 244 0.07 -21.65 13.76
CA GLU A 244 -1.15 -21.78 14.57
C GLU A 244 -1.96 -20.47 14.67
N GLY A 245 -2.08 -19.75 13.54
CA GLY A 245 -2.87 -18.52 13.45
C GLY A 245 -2.15 -17.23 13.84
N ARG A 246 -0.85 -17.28 14.17
CA ARG A 246 -0.01 -16.08 14.41
C ARG A 246 0.47 -15.44 13.09
N TRP A 247 0.96 -14.21 13.22
CA TRP A 247 1.52 -13.42 12.11
C TRP A 247 3.03 -13.30 12.23
N ILE A 248 3.71 -13.32 11.08
CA ILE A 248 5.07 -12.81 10.93
C ILE A 248 4.98 -11.38 10.40
N PHE A 249 5.74 -10.48 11.01
CA PHE A 249 5.91 -9.10 10.55
C PHE A 249 7.35 -8.88 10.12
N ALA A 250 7.52 -8.22 8.98
CA ALA A 250 8.80 -7.89 8.41
C ALA A 250 8.80 -6.46 7.88
N THR A 251 9.91 -5.76 8.11
CA THR A 251 10.15 -4.44 7.55
C THR A 251 11.44 -4.51 6.75
N TYR A 252 11.37 -4.07 5.49
CA TYR A 252 12.49 -3.96 4.57
C TYR A 252 12.75 -2.47 4.35
N ILE A 253 14.00 -2.03 4.50
CA ILE A 253 14.39 -0.62 4.39
C ILE A 253 15.18 -0.45 3.09
N PHE A 254 14.83 0.55 2.28
CA PHE A 254 15.61 0.87 1.09
C PHE A 254 17.03 1.31 1.49
N CYS A 255 18.05 0.86 0.76
CA CYS A 255 19.42 1.29 1.02
C CYS A 255 20.21 1.37 -0.28
N ALA A 256 20.76 2.55 -0.57
CA ALA A 256 21.63 2.80 -1.71
C ALA A 256 22.87 1.88 -1.69
N GLY A 257 23.14 1.23 -2.82
CA GLY A 257 24.33 0.38 -2.98
C GLY A 257 25.60 1.21 -3.15
N SER A 258 26.38 1.38 -2.07
CA SER A 258 27.81 1.67 -2.14
C SER A 258 28.55 0.67 -1.24
N SER A 259 29.69 0.15 -1.68
CA SER A 259 30.56 -0.77 -0.95
C SER A 259 30.65 -0.45 0.54
N ALA A 260 30.10 -1.34 1.39
CA ALA A 260 30.14 -1.26 2.84
C ALA A 260 31.56 -1.52 3.40
N SER A 261 32.55 -0.77 2.96
CA SER A 261 33.92 -0.84 3.49
C SER A 261 34.17 0.14 4.64
N ASN A 262 33.25 1.04 4.97
CA ASN A 262 33.49 2.06 6.02
C ASN A 262 32.35 2.29 7.02
N VAL A 263 31.38 1.39 7.16
CA VAL A 263 30.50 1.40 8.35
C VAL A 263 31.18 0.59 9.44
N SER A 264 32.12 1.22 10.14
CA SER A 264 32.78 0.61 11.29
C SER A 264 31.73 0.32 12.38
N THR A 265 31.67 -0.94 12.81
CA THR A 265 31.06 -1.41 14.05
C THR A 265 29.54 -1.30 14.20
N GLN A 266 28.79 -2.11 13.44
CA GLN A 266 27.71 -2.92 14.04
C GLN A 266 27.68 -4.30 13.39
N LYS A 267 27.92 -5.35 14.18
CA LYS A 267 27.79 -6.75 13.78
C LYS A 267 26.33 -7.04 13.37
N LYS A 268 26.02 -7.12 12.07
CA LYS A 268 24.85 -7.81 11.51
C LYS A 268 25.03 -7.97 10.00
N ALA A 269 24.73 -9.17 9.49
CA ALA A 269 24.91 -9.53 8.09
C ALA A 269 23.96 -8.73 7.19
N HIS A 270 24.52 -7.93 6.27
CA HIS A 270 23.77 -7.18 5.27
C HIS A 270 23.58 -8.01 3.99
N LEU A 271 22.34 -8.14 3.50
CA LEU A 271 22.00 -8.83 2.24
C LEU A 271 21.34 -7.85 1.25
N ARG A 272 21.71 -7.97 -0.04
CA ARG A 272 21.45 -7.02 -1.15
C ARG A 272 20.40 -7.55 -2.12
N PHE A 273 19.55 -6.71 -2.72
CA PHE A 273 18.55 -7.14 -3.75
C PHE A 273 18.37 -6.15 -4.89
N ARG A 274 17.61 -6.52 -5.94
CA ARG A 274 17.52 -5.80 -7.23
C ARG A 274 16.06 -5.72 -7.69
N ILE A 275 15.54 -4.52 -7.95
CA ILE A 275 14.21 -4.28 -8.55
C ILE A 275 14.34 -4.27 -10.08
N LYS A 276 13.60 -5.09 -10.82
CA LYS A 276 13.87 -5.29 -12.26
C LYS A 276 13.22 -4.23 -13.17
N HIS A 277 13.52 -2.96 -12.90
CA HIS A 277 13.45 -1.89 -13.92
C HIS A 277 14.53 -0.79 -13.74
N SER A 278 15.42 -0.95 -12.75
CA SER A 278 16.67 -0.21 -12.60
C SER A 278 17.61 -1.03 -11.70
N ASP A 279 18.93 -0.97 -11.88
CA ASP A 279 19.92 -1.76 -11.11
C ASP A 279 19.99 -1.46 -9.57
N LYS A 280 18.87 -1.39 -8.81
CA LYS A 280 18.81 -0.70 -7.50
C LYS A 280 18.18 -1.53 -6.35
N GLN A 281 18.56 -1.23 -5.08
CA GLN A 281 18.61 -2.18 -3.95
C GLN A 281 17.74 -1.85 -2.71
N ILE A 282 17.08 -2.85 -2.11
CA ILE A 282 16.38 -2.78 -0.80
C ILE A 282 17.11 -3.71 0.20
N CYS A 283 17.31 -3.29 1.45
CA CYS A 283 17.98 -4.03 2.53
C CYS A 283 17.00 -4.49 3.63
N ILE A 284 17.42 -5.45 4.45
CA ILE A 284 16.80 -5.86 5.72
C ILE A 284 17.64 -5.29 6.86
#